data_AF-A0A2N0QH42-F1
#
_entry.id   AF-A0A2N0QH42-F1
#
_cell.length_a   1.000
_cell.length_b   1.000
_cell.length_c   1.000
_cell.angle_alpha   90.00
_cell.angle_beta   90.00
_cell.angle_gamma   90.00
#
_symmetry.space_group_name_H-M   'P 1'
#
loop_
_entity.id
_entity.type
_entity.pdbx_description
1 polymer ?
#
loop_
_entity_poly.entity_id
_entity_poly.type
_entity_poly.pdbx_seq_one_letter_code
_entity_poly.pdbx_strand_id
1 'polypeptide(L)'
;GTKGLVDVATHPDSTVLLNAVLGSIGLEATLAAIRLGKTIAIANKETLVTAGHIVMAEAEKYNVPILPVDSEHSAVFQSMNGENRKQVKRIILTASGGSFRDKTREELSHVTVKDALNHPNWSMGAKITIDSATMMNKGLEVIEAHVLFNMPYDNIDVLLHKESIIHSLVEYDDTSVIAQL
;
A
#
# COMPACT_ATOMS: atom_id res chain seq x y z
N GLY A 1 -23.63 9.08 -0.75
CA GLY A 1 -23.06 9.64 -2.00
C GLY A 1 -21.82 10.47 -1.69
N THR A 2 -21.14 11.02 -2.69
CA THR A 2 -19.83 11.70 -2.54
C THR A 2 -19.82 12.79 -1.47
N LYS A 3 -20.85 13.66 -1.43
CA LYS A 3 -21.00 14.68 -0.38
C LYS A 3 -20.92 14.07 1.04
N GLY A 4 -21.61 12.96 1.27
CA GLY A 4 -21.61 12.28 2.57
C GLY A 4 -20.24 11.70 2.95
N LEU A 5 -19.41 11.29 1.97
CA LEU A 5 -18.04 10.86 2.26
C LEU A 5 -17.20 12.03 2.77
N VAL A 6 -17.34 13.20 2.14
CA VAL A 6 -16.67 14.42 2.59
C VAL A 6 -17.18 14.85 3.96
N ASP A 7 -18.49 14.86 4.19
CA ASP A 7 -19.10 15.25 5.47
C ASP A 7 -18.59 14.36 6.63
N VAL A 8 -18.48 13.03 6.41
CA VAL A 8 -17.93 12.10 7.41
C VAL A 8 -16.42 12.32 7.61
N ALA A 9 -15.67 12.46 6.51
CA ALA A 9 -14.23 12.69 6.57
C ALA A 9 -13.85 14.02 7.23
N THR A 10 -14.74 15.00 7.19
CA THR A 10 -14.54 16.34 7.74
C THR A 10 -15.26 16.59 9.08
N HIS A 11 -15.91 15.57 9.65
CA HIS A 11 -16.68 15.71 10.89
C HIS A 11 -15.86 16.38 12.01
N PRO A 12 -16.37 17.42 12.72
CA PRO A 12 -15.59 18.20 13.67
C PRO A 12 -14.91 17.37 14.77
N ASP A 13 -15.61 16.34 15.27
CA ASP A 13 -15.11 15.49 16.36
C ASP A 13 -14.12 14.40 15.91
N SER A 14 -13.90 14.21 14.60
CA SER A 14 -12.94 13.22 14.12
C SER A 14 -11.51 13.79 14.08
N THR A 15 -10.53 12.97 14.45
CA THR A 15 -9.10 13.36 14.41
C THR A 15 -8.30 12.55 13.39
N VAL A 16 -8.82 11.38 13.02
CA VAL A 16 -8.21 10.44 12.08
C VAL A 16 -9.24 10.07 11.02
N LEU A 17 -8.84 10.11 9.75
CA LEU A 17 -9.59 9.50 8.64
C LEU A 17 -8.93 8.18 8.25
N LEU A 18 -9.66 7.08 8.34
CA LEU A 18 -9.28 5.82 7.70
C LEU A 18 -9.91 5.75 6.30
N ASN A 19 -9.11 5.93 5.26
CA ASN A 19 -9.55 5.73 3.88
C ASN A 19 -9.36 4.26 3.47
N ALA A 20 -10.47 3.51 3.47
CA ALA A 20 -10.55 2.12 3.03
C ALA A 20 -11.62 1.89 1.94
N VAL A 21 -11.99 2.94 1.20
CA VAL A 21 -12.94 2.81 0.08
C VAL A 21 -12.21 2.27 -1.16
N LEU A 22 -12.93 1.57 -2.04
CA LEU A 22 -12.34 0.99 -3.26
C LEU A 22 -12.17 2.03 -4.37
N GLY A 23 -11.11 1.89 -5.17
CA GLY A 23 -10.85 2.74 -6.33
C GLY A 23 -10.43 4.16 -5.95
N SER A 24 -10.75 5.15 -6.78
CA SER A 24 -10.32 6.55 -6.61
C SER A 24 -11.35 7.44 -5.90
N ILE A 25 -12.48 6.89 -5.47
CA ILE A 25 -13.60 7.68 -4.92
C ILE A 25 -13.28 8.33 -3.57
N GLY A 26 -12.24 7.85 -2.88
CA GLY A 26 -11.79 8.40 -1.59
C GLY A 26 -10.98 9.69 -1.70
N LEU A 27 -10.51 10.07 -2.91
CA LEU A 27 -9.58 11.17 -3.11
C LEU A 27 -10.09 12.51 -2.57
N GLU A 28 -11.31 12.92 -2.94
CA GLU A 28 -11.88 14.21 -2.50
C GLU A 28 -12.01 14.28 -0.97
N ALA A 29 -12.48 13.19 -0.35
CA ALA A 29 -12.62 13.09 1.10
C ALA A 29 -11.27 13.12 1.81
N THR A 30 -10.25 12.45 1.27
CA THR A 30 -8.88 12.49 1.78
C THR A 30 -8.30 13.89 1.72
N LEU A 31 -8.39 14.58 0.58
CA LEU A 31 -7.89 15.96 0.46
C LEU A 31 -8.62 16.92 1.39
N ALA A 32 -9.93 16.77 1.56
CA ALA A 32 -10.71 17.60 2.49
C ALA A 32 -10.28 17.37 3.95
N ALA A 33 -10.04 16.13 4.36
CA ALA A 33 -9.55 15.82 5.70
C ALA A 33 -8.13 16.36 5.95
N ILE A 34 -7.24 16.28 4.95
CA ILE A 34 -5.88 16.86 5.02
C ILE A 34 -5.94 18.37 5.26
N ARG A 35 -6.80 19.10 4.53
CA ARG A 35 -6.95 20.56 4.70
C ARG A 35 -7.42 20.97 6.09
N LEU A 36 -8.04 20.06 6.83
CA LEU A 36 -8.48 20.25 8.21
C LEU A 36 -7.48 19.74 9.25
N GLY A 37 -6.28 19.32 8.84
CA GLY A 37 -5.23 18.88 9.76
C GLY A 37 -5.45 17.48 10.35
N LYS A 38 -6.34 16.66 9.79
CA LYS A 38 -6.65 15.32 10.31
C LYS A 38 -5.58 14.32 9.87
N THR A 39 -5.16 13.44 10.77
CA THR A 39 -4.29 12.30 10.43
C THR A 39 -4.98 11.40 9.41
N ILE A 40 -4.26 11.00 8.36
CA ILE A 40 -4.81 10.12 7.32
C ILE A 40 -4.20 8.74 7.46
N ALA A 41 -5.01 7.75 7.79
CA ALA A 41 -4.67 6.34 7.66
C ALA A 41 -5.18 5.85 6.30
N ILE A 42 -4.29 5.41 5.41
CA ILE A 42 -4.64 5.06 4.03
C ILE A 42 -4.44 3.56 3.78
N ALA A 43 -5.56 2.87 3.54
CA ALA A 43 -5.59 1.46 3.11
C ALA A 43 -5.89 1.34 1.60
N ASN A 44 -6.39 2.40 0.99
CA ASN A 44 -6.76 2.45 -0.42
C ASN A 44 -5.56 2.89 -1.29
N LYS A 45 -4.78 1.92 -1.74
CA LYS A 45 -3.62 2.13 -2.62
C LYS A 45 -3.97 2.87 -3.92
N GLU A 46 -5.16 2.64 -4.48
CA GLU A 46 -5.55 3.24 -5.77
C GLU A 46 -5.60 4.78 -5.72
N THR A 47 -5.91 5.36 -4.56
CA THR A 47 -5.83 6.83 -4.36
C THR A 47 -4.40 7.33 -4.53
N LEU A 48 -3.42 6.62 -3.95
CA LEU A 48 -2.00 7.00 -4.04
C LEU A 48 -1.40 6.68 -5.41
N VAL A 49 -1.76 5.56 -6.02
CA VAL A 49 -1.32 5.24 -7.38
C VAL A 49 -1.83 6.26 -8.39
N THR A 50 -3.08 6.71 -8.26
CA THR A 50 -3.68 7.64 -9.22
C THR A 50 -3.28 9.09 -8.99
N ALA A 51 -3.21 9.52 -7.72
CA ALA A 51 -3.08 10.93 -7.35
C ALA A 51 -2.08 11.15 -6.21
N GLY A 52 -1.11 10.25 -6.03
CA GLY A 52 -0.15 10.27 -4.93
C GLY A 52 0.60 11.59 -4.78
N HIS A 53 1.11 12.15 -5.88
CA HIS A 53 1.79 13.45 -5.87
C HIS A 53 0.89 14.60 -5.35
N ILE A 54 -0.42 14.55 -5.63
CA ILE A 54 -1.38 15.55 -5.13
C ILE A 54 -1.64 15.34 -3.64
N VAL A 55 -1.87 14.09 -3.22
CA VAL A 55 -2.14 13.74 -1.81
C VAL A 55 -0.93 14.08 -0.93
N MET A 56 0.28 13.70 -1.35
CA MET A 56 1.51 13.93 -0.60
C MET A 56 1.86 15.41 -0.52
N ALA A 57 1.72 16.16 -1.63
CA ALA A 57 1.96 17.61 -1.61
C ALA A 57 0.97 18.37 -0.72
N GLU A 58 -0.31 17.97 -0.72
CA GLU A 58 -1.30 18.58 0.17
C GLU A 58 -1.00 18.20 1.64
N ALA A 59 -0.63 16.96 1.92
CA ALA A 59 -0.25 16.52 3.26
C ALA A 59 0.96 17.30 3.81
N GLU A 60 1.99 17.50 2.97
CA GLU A 60 3.15 18.32 3.31
C GLU A 60 2.75 19.78 3.58
N LYS A 61 1.93 20.38 2.70
CA LYS A 61 1.45 21.77 2.85
C LYS A 61 0.69 22.01 4.15
N TYR A 62 -0.11 21.05 4.61
CA TYR A 62 -0.89 21.16 5.84
C TYR A 62 -0.23 20.49 7.06
N ASN A 63 1.00 19.98 6.90
CA ASN A 63 1.75 19.26 7.94
C ASN A 63 0.94 18.10 8.56
N VAL A 64 0.29 17.32 7.70
CA VAL A 64 -0.57 16.20 8.09
C VAL A 64 0.18 14.88 7.93
N PRO A 65 0.16 14.00 8.95
CA PRO A 65 0.73 12.67 8.83
C PRO A 65 -0.12 11.77 7.92
N ILE A 66 0.55 11.09 6.99
CA ILE A 66 0.00 9.97 6.22
C ILE A 66 0.54 8.66 6.81
N LEU A 67 -0.37 7.81 7.29
CA LEU A 67 -0.06 6.52 7.89
C LEU A 67 -0.47 5.41 6.91
N PRO A 68 0.48 4.60 6.40
CA PRO A 68 0.14 3.45 5.57
C PRO A 68 -0.56 2.38 6.39
N VAL A 69 -1.65 1.84 5.85
CA VAL A 69 -2.40 0.73 6.46
C VAL A 69 -2.21 -0.57 5.69
N ASP A 70 -1.86 -0.49 4.41
CA ASP A 70 -1.48 -1.68 3.63
C ASP A 70 -0.30 -2.40 4.29
N SER A 71 -0.33 -3.74 4.33
CA SER A 71 0.52 -4.55 5.22
C SER A 71 2.01 -4.32 4.98
N GLU A 72 2.42 -4.34 3.71
CA GLU A 72 3.79 -4.17 3.27
C GLU A 72 4.30 -2.77 3.62
N HIS A 73 3.52 -1.73 3.34
CA HIS A 73 3.93 -0.34 3.61
C HIS A 73 3.87 -0.03 5.10
N SER A 74 2.94 -0.61 5.84
CA SER A 74 2.94 -0.56 7.31
C SER A 74 4.19 -1.22 7.89
N ALA A 75 4.62 -2.37 7.34
CA ALA A 75 5.86 -3.04 7.73
C ALA A 75 7.10 -2.20 7.41
N VAL A 76 7.14 -1.56 6.24
CA VAL A 76 8.20 -0.60 5.87
C VAL A 76 8.22 0.60 6.83
N PHE A 77 7.05 1.18 7.12
CA PHE A 77 6.91 2.31 8.03
C PHE A 77 7.42 1.97 9.43
N GLN A 78 7.04 0.81 9.96
CA GLN A 78 7.53 0.32 11.25
C GLN A 78 9.03 0.05 11.24
N SER A 79 9.56 -0.53 10.16
CA SER A 79 11.00 -0.83 10.01
C SER A 79 11.87 0.42 9.85
N MET A 80 11.27 1.57 9.51
CA MET A 80 11.91 2.90 9.47
C MET A 80 11.72 3.71 10.76
N ASN A 81 10.85 3.27 11.67
CA ASN A 81 10.47 4.08 12.82
C ASN A 81 11.61 4.17 13.84
N GLY A 82 12.05 5.40 14.13
CA GLY A 82 13.21 5.66 15.00
C GLY A 82 14.56 5.68 14.28
N GLU A 83 14.58 5.32 12.99
CA GLU A 83 15.79 5.26 12.17
C GLU A 83 15.98 6.52 11.30
N ASN A 84 17.21 6.76 10.86
CA ASN A 84 17.49 7.86 9.94
C ASN A 84 17.09 7.49 8.50
N ARG A 85 15.96 8.05 8.04
CA ARG A 85 15.42 7.80 6.68
C ARG A 85 16.41 8.08 5.54
N LYS A 86 17.43 8.92 5.75
CA LYS A 86 18.47 9.19 4.74
C LYS A 86 19.44 8.04 4.52
N GLN A 87 19.51 7.10 5.47
CA GLN A 87 20.34 5.91 5.39
C GLN A 87 19.60 4.71 4.80
N VAL A 88 18.32 4.87 4.46
CA VAL A 88 17.55 3.81 3.79
C VAL A 88 18.10 3.67 2.37
N LYS A 89 18.67 2.50 2.12
CA LYS A 89 19.25 2.15 0.83
C LYS A 89 18.21 1.53 -0.10
N ARG A 90 17.36 0.64 0.41
CA ARG A 90 16.41 -0.14 -0.40
C ARG A 90 15.20 -0.58 0.41
N ILE A 91 14.04 -0.58 -0.22
CA ILE A 91 12.82 -1.21 0.29
C ILE A 91 12.65 -2.56 -0.40
N ILE A 92 12.30 -3.60 0.36
CA ILE A 92 12.03 -4.94 -0.17
C ILE A 92 10.59 -5.30 0.17
N LEU A 93 9.71 -5.23 -0.81
CA LEU A 93 8.31 -5.58 -0.70
C LEU A 93 8.14 -7.09 -0.90
N THR A 94 7.64 -7.79 0.12
CA THR A 94 7.36 -9.21 0.00
C THR A 94 6.03 -9.47 -0.70
N ALA A 95 5.93 -10.51 -1.51
CA ALA A 95 4.71 -10.92 -2.21
C ALA A 95 4.38 -12.40 -1.92
N SER A 96 3.11 -12.73 -1.71
CA SER A 96 2.68 -14.13 -1.60
C SER A 96 2.80 -14.90 -2.93
N GLY A 97 2.74 -14.17 -4.05
CA GLY A 97 2.65 -14.69 -5.43
C GLY A 97 1.23 -15.02 -5.89
N GLY A 98 0.23 -14.95 -5.01
CA GLY A 98 -1.16 -15.25 -5.32
C GLY A 98 -1.42 -16.70 -5.72
N SER A 99 -2.64 -16.94 -6.21
CA SER A 99 -3.19 -18.29 -6.48
C SER A 99 -2.48 -19.05 -7.60
N PHE A 100 -1.68 -18.37 -8.43
CA PHE A 100 -1.08 -18.96 -9.64
C PHE A 100 0.45 -19.02 -9.61
N ARG A 101 1.09 -18.71 -8.48
CA ARG A 101 2.55 -18.63 -8.35
C ARG A 101 3.32 -19.89 -8.74
N ASP A 102 2.67 -21.05 -8.64
CA ASP A 102 3.28 -22.36 -8.90
C ASP A 102 2.82 -22.95 -10.26
N LYS A 103 2.05 -22.20 -11.06
CA LYS A 103 1.59 -22.63 -12.40
C LYS A 103 2.62 -22.36 -13.48
N THR A 104 2.66 -23.20 -14.50
CA THR A 104 3.44 -22.96 -15.73
C THR A 104 2.76 -21.92 -16.64
N ARG A 105 3.50 -21.42 -17.63
CA ARG A 105 2.98 -20.45 -18.60
C ARG A 105 1.80 -21.02 -19.41
N GLU A 106 1.85 -22.29 -19.76
CA GLU A 106 0.79 -23.00 -20.48
C GLU A 106 -0.46 -23.12 -19.61
N GLU A 107 -0.30 -23.48 -18.34
CA GLU A 107 -1.41 -23.60 -17.38
C GLU A 107 -2.10 -22.25 -17.11
N LEU A 108 -1.33 -21.15 -17.12
CA LEU A 108 -1.86 -19.78 -16.96
C LEU A 108 -2.82 -19.38 -18.08
N SER A 109 -2.72 -19.98 -19.27
CA SER A 109 -3.62 -19.64 -20.39
C SER A 109 -5.06 -20.14 -20.20
N HIS A 110 -5.28 -21.02 -19.22
CA HIS A 110 -6.57 -21.69 -18.98
C HIS A 110 -7.19 -21.37 -17.60
N VAL A 111 -6.58 -20.48 -16.82
CA VAL A 111 -7.09 -20.13 -15.49
C VAL A 111 -8.39 -19.34 -15.57
N THR A 112 -9.24 -19.52 -14.58
CA THR A 112 -10.54 -18.84 -14.48
C THR A 112 -10.58 -17.87 -13.32
N VAL A 113 -11.57 -16.97 -13.31
CA VAL A 113 -11.88 -16.10 -12.17
C VAL A 113 -12.11 -16.92 -10.90
N LYS A 114 -12.79 -18.06 -11.01
CA LYS A 114 -13.04 -18.95 -9.87
C LYS A 114 -11.73 -19.48 -9.27
N ASP A 115 -10.75 -19.83 -10.11
CA ASP A 115 -9.45 -20.30 -9.64
C ASP A 115 -8.67 -19.18 -8.94
N ALA A 116 -8.71 -17.97 -9.49
CA ALA A 116 -8.04 -16.81 -8.92
C ALA A 116 -8.59 -16.47 -7.52
N LEU A 117 -9.90 -16.58 -7.32
CA LEU A 117 -10.58 -16.28 -6.04
C LEU A 117 -10.22 -17.24 -4.89
N ASN A 118 -9.52 -18.35 -5.15
CA ASN A 118 -9.05 -19.29 -4.14
C ASN A 118 -7.62 -18.92 -3.66
N HIS A 119 -7.49 -17.81 -2.94
CA HIS A 119 -6.19 -17.32 -2.47
C HIS A 119 -5.58 -18.21 -1.36
N PRO A 120 -4.27 -18.54 -1.39
CA PRO A 120 -3.68 -19.53 -0.48
C PRO A 120 -3.58 -19.06 0.99
N ASN A 121 -3.39 -17.76 1.22
CA ASN A 121 -3.05 -17.23 2.55
C ASN A 121 -4.11 -16.30 3.16
N TRP A 122 -5.03 -15.75 2.37
CA TRP A 122 -5.83 -14.58 2.78
C TRP A 122 -7.28 -14.71 2.31
N SER A 123 -8.21 -14.21 3.13
CA SER A 123 -9.62 -14.02 2.75
C SER A 123 -9.85 -12.53 2.50
N MET A 124 -10.06 -12.15 1.23
CA MET A 124 -10.10 -10.74 0.79
C MET A 124 -11.22 -10.51 -0.24
N GLY A 125 -11.50 -9.24 -0.55
CA GLY A 125 -12.43 -8.86 -1.60
C GLY A 125 -12.00 -9.33 -2.99
N ALA A 126 -12.96 -9.57 -3.89
CA ALA A 126 -12.69 -10.16 -5.21
C ALA A 126 -11.64 -9.39 -6.02
N LYS A 127 -11.69 -8.05 -6.05
CA LYS A 127 -10.76 -7.22 -6.82
C LYS A 127 -9.31 -7.44 -6.39
N ILE A 128 -9.00 -7.28 -5.11
CA ILE A 128 -7.64 -7.48 -4.59
C ILE A 128 -7.17 -8.93 -4.74
N THR A 129 -8.08 -9.90 -4.65
CA THR A 129 -7.75 -11.31 -4.88
C THR A 129 -7.33 -11.58 -6.33
N ILE A 130 -8.03 -10.99 -7.32
CA ILE A 130 -7.62 -11.07 -8.73
C ILE A 130 -6.28 -10.37 -8.98
N ASP A 131 -6.10 -9.18 -8.41
CA ASP A 131 -4.85 -8.44 -8.54
C ASP A 131 -3.66 -9.19 -7.91
N SER A 132 -3.88 -9.91 -6.80
CA SER A 132 -2.87 -10.78 -6.19
C SER A 132 -2.51 -11.94 -7.12
N ALA A 133 -3.51 -12.61 -7.71
CA ALA A 133 -3.30 -13.74 -8.62
C ALA A 133 -2.54 -13.34 -9.91
N THR A 134 -2.65 -12.09 -10.35
CA THR A 134 -1.93 -11.54 -11.51
C THR A 134 -0.61 -10.83 -11.13
N MET A 135 -0.30 -10.74 -9.83
CA MET A 135 0.73 -9.87 -9.26
C MET A 135 0.59 -8.37 -9.57
N MET A 136 -0.51 -7.92 -10.18
CA MET A 136 -0.79 -6.50 -10.38
C MET A 136 -0.91 -5.77 -9.03
N ASN A 137 -1.41 -6.46 -7.99
CA ASN A 137 -1.46 -5.92 -6.63
C ASN A 137 -0.06 -5.43 -6.20
N LYS A 138 0.97 -6.26 -6.41
CA LYS A 138 2.34 -5.91 -6.07
C LYS A 138 2.89 -4.78 -6.94
N GLY A 139 2.50 -4.71 -8.21
CA GLY A 139 2.82 -3.59 -9.09
C GLY A 139 2.25 -2.25 -8.59
N LEU A 140 1.01 -2.25 -8.10
CA LEU A 140 0.39 -1.07 -7.48
C LEU A 140 1.12 -0.68 -6.19
N GLU A 141 1.50 -1.66 -5.37
CA GLU A 141 2.20 -1.43 -4.11
C GLU A 141 3.63 -0.90 -4.30
N VAL A 142 4.30 -1.25 -5.41
CA VAL A 142 5.59 -0.63 -5.80
C VAL A 142 5.43 0.87 -6.06
N ILE A 143 4.39 1.27 -6.81
CA ILE A 143 4.08 2.69 -7.05
C ILE A 143 3.73 3.39 -5.74
N GLU A 144 2.94 2.74 -4.89
CA GLU A 144 2.57 3.28 -3.58
C GLU A 144 3.80 3.45 -2.66
N ALA A 145 4.74 2.50 -2.65
CA ALA A 145 5.97 2.62 -1.87
C ALA A 145 6.85 3.77 -2.37
N HIS A 146 6.95 3.95 -3.69
CA HIS A 146 7.62 5.11 -4.29
C HIS A 146 7.01 6.43 -3.78
N VAL A 147 5.68 6.53 -3.80
CA VAL A 147 4.94 7.73 -3.36
C VAL A 147 5.07 7.98 -1.86
N LEU A 148 4.83 6.97 -1.02
CA LEU A 148 4.80 7.13 0.44
C LEU A 148 6.17 7.40 1.04
N PHE A 149 7.21 6.73 0.52
CA PHE A 149 8.55 6.77 1.10
C PHE A 149 9.53 7.61 0.31
N ASN A 150 9.10 8.23 -0.81
CA ASN A 150 9.95 8.96 -1.74
C ASN A 150 11.17 8.14 -2.18
N MET A 151 10.95 6.85 -2.44
CA MET A 151 11.99 5.88 -2.79
C MET A 151 12.07 5.71 -4.31
N PRO A 152 13.23 5.87 -4.96
CA PRO A 152 13.38 5.60 -6.39
C PRO A 152 12.96 4.16 -6.74
N TYR A 153 12.36 3.94 -7.92
CA TYR A 153 11.92 2.61 -8.33
C TYR A 153 13.05 1.58 -8.36
N ASP A 154 14.25 1.98 -8.77
CA ASP A 154 15.45 1.11 -8.79
C ASP A 154 15.89 0.65 -7.39
N ASN A 155 15.33 1.26 -6.34
CA ASN A 155 15.58 0.95 -4.93
C ASN A 155 14.37 0.30 -4.25
N ILE A 156 13.41 -0.22 -5.02
CA ILE A 156 12.27 -0.99 -4.54
C ILE A 156 12.31 -2.39 -5.16
N ASP A 157 12.68 -3.37 -4.37
CA ASP A 157 12.70 -4.77 -4.78
C ASP A 157 11.40 -5.47 -4.43
N VAL A 158 11.03 -6.46 -5.25
CA VAL A 158 9.93 -7.38 -4.97
C VAL A 158 10.48 -8.77 -4.72
N LEU A 159 10.17 -9.33 -3.55
CA LEU A 159 10.62 -10.66 -3.14
C LEU A 159 9.42 -11.60 -2.96
N LEU A 160 9.43 -12.77 -3.59
CA LEU A 160 8.42 -13.79 -3.34
C LEU A 160 8.66 -14.44 -1.96
N HIS A 161 7.71 -14.27 -1.04
CA HIS A 161 7.70 -14.90 0.28
C HIS A 161 6.36 -15.60 0.51
N LYS A 162 6.37 -16.92 0.30
CA LYS A 162 5.14 -17.73 0.18
C LYS A 162 4.37 -17.83 1.48
N GLU A 163 5.07 -17.78 2.60
CA GLU A 163 4.55 -17.89 3.96
C GLU A 163 3.85 -16.61 4.41
N SER A 164 4.22 -15.46 3.81
CA SER A 164 3.65 -14.14 4.15
C SER A 164 3.73 -13.81 5.64
N ILE A 165 4.81 -14.24 6.31
CA ILE A 165 5.09 -13.94 7.72
C ILE A 165 5.87 -12.63 7.80
N ILE A 166 6.97 -12.52 7.06
CA ILE A 166 7.64 -11.22 6.90
C ILE A 166 6.81 -10.37 5.94
N HIS A 167 6.35 -9.22 6.40
CA HIS A 167 5.47 -8.36 5.61
C HIS A 167 6.22 -7.37 4.71
N SER A 168 7.43 -6.96 5.06
CA SER A 168 8.41 -6.26 4.20
C SER A 168 9.71 -6.06 4.95
N LEU A 169 10.76 -5.67 4.22
CA LEU A 169 12.08 -5.36 4.77
C LEU A 169 12.58 -3.99 4.30
N VAL A 170 13.46 -3.40 5.09
CA VAL A 170 14.18 -2.17 4.78
C VAL A 170 15.68 -2.42 4.96
N GLU A 171 16.45 -2.22 3.90
CA GLU A 171 17.91 -2.28 3.94
C GLU A 171 18.49 -0.87 4.08
N TYR A 172 19.50 -0.74 4.93
CA TYR A 172 20.22 0.50 5.18
C TYR A 172 21.62 0.49 4.52
N ASP A 173 22.24 1.67 4.41
CA ASP A 173 23.55 1.85 3.77
C ASP A 173 24.68 1.04 4.41
N ASP A 174 24.55 0.72 5.69
CA ASP A 174 25.49 -0.12 6.44
C ASP A 174 25.25 -1.62 6.24
N THR A 175 24.35 -1.99 5.33
CA THR A 175 23.89 -3.35 4.99
C THR A 175 23.04 -4.04 6.06
N SER A 176 22.68 -3.34 7.14
CA SER A 176 21.67 -3.85 8.08
C SER A 176 20.30 -3.94 7.40
N VAL A 177 19.50 -4.92 7.83
CA VAL A 177 18.14 -5.14 7.33
C VAL A 177 17.20 -5.27 8.51
N ILE A 178 16.17 -4.43 8.53
CA ILE A 178 15.09 -4.49 9.50
C ILE A 178 13.84 -4.99 8.78
N ALA A 179 13.10 -5.89 9.43
CA ALA A 179 11.88 -6.46 8.90
C ALA A 179 10.79 -6.49 9.97
N GLN A 180 9.54 -6.40 9.54
CA GLN A 180 8.38 -6.63 10.40
C GLN A 180 7.73 -7.98 10.06
N LEU A 181 7.35 -8.70 11.11
CA LEU A 181 6.73 -10.03 11.10
C LEU A 181 5.47 -10.02 11.96
#